data_AF-A0A1L3GUH8-F1
#
_entry.id   AF-A0A1L3GUH8-F1
#
_cell.length_a   1.000
_cell.length_b   1.000
_cell.length_c   1.000
_cell.angle_alpha   90.00
_cell.angle_beta   90.00
_cell.angle_gamma   90.00
#
_symmetry.space_group_name_H-M   'P 1'
#
loop_
_entity.id
_entity.type
_entity.pdbx_description
1 polymer ?
#
loop_
_entity_poly.entity_id
_entity_poly.type
_entity_poly.pdbx_seq_one_letter_code
_entity_poly.pdbx_strand_id
1 'polypeptide(L)' 'SNPSNPSIELGPEFKKVANFLGRFKSIPSIIDLDSLKVTGDVWFGSGVTLKGKVTVAAKSGVKLEIPDGAVIAN' A
#
# COMPACT_ATOMS: atom_id res chain seq x y z
N SER A 1 18.45 16.64 3.39
CA SER A 1 17.07 16.59 2.87
C SER A 1 16.17 16.23 4.04
N ASN A 2 15.21 17.08 4.40
CA ASN A 2 14.23 16.71 5.42
C ASN A 2 13.43 15.55 4.81
N PRO A 3 13.54 14.29 5.28
CA PRO A 3 12.69 13.26 4.75
C PRO A 3 11.33 13.53 5.37
N SER A 4 10.56 14.40 4.74
CA SER A 4 9.16 14.60 5.07
C SER A 4 8.53 13.21 5.10
N ASN A 5 7.87 12.87 6.22
CA ASN A 5 7.20 11.58 6.31
C ASN A 5 6.31 11.37 5.08
N PRO A 6 6.29 10.16 4.49
CA PRO A 6 5.47 9.91 3.32
C PRO A 6 4.00 10.24 3.61
N SER A 7 3.33 10.83 2.64
CA SER A 7 1.88 11.02 2.72
C SER A 7 1.19 9.69 2.45
N ILE A 8 0.40 9.19 3.41
CA ILE A 8 -0.32 7.91 3.28
C ILE A 8 -1.82 8.18 3.28
N GLU A 9 -2.46 7.95 2.13
CA GLU A 9 -3.90 7.98 1.94
C GLU A 9 -4.43 6.55 1.74
N LEU A 10 -5.23 6.06 2.69
CA LEU A 10 -5.89 4.77 2.58
C LEU A 10 -7.40 4.96 2.45
N GLY A 11 -8.01 4.19 1.56
CA GLY A 11 -9.45 4.15 1.38
C GLY A 11 -10.22 3.66 2.62
N PRO A 12 -11.55 3.82 2.63
CA PRO A 12 -12.41 3.40 3.74
C PRO A 12 -12.28 1.91 4.13
N GLU A 13 -11.81 1.08 3.21
CA GLU A 13 -11.54 -0.36 3.37
C GLU A 13 -10.53 -0.63 4.49
N PHE A 14 -9.60 0.31 4.71
CA PHE A 14 -8.52 0.23 5.70
C PHE A 14 -8.87 0.93 7.03
N LYS A 15 -10.08 1.48 7.17
CA LYS A 15 -10.49 2.23 8.38
C LYS A 15 -10.52 1.37 9.65
N LYS A 16 -10.81 0.07 9.53
CA LYS A 16 -10.81 -0.86 10.67
C LYS A 16 -9.43 -1.50 10.82
N VAL A 17 -8.88 -1.50 12.04
CA VAL A 17 -7.56 -2.09 12.33
C VAL A 17 -7.47 -3.56 11.89
N ALA A 18 -8.52 -4.36 12.13
CA ALA A 18 -8.57 -5.75 11.69
C ALA A 18 -8.49 -5.89 10.16
N ASN A 19 -9.12 -4.97 9.42
CA ASN A 19 -9.09 -4.95 7.96
C ASN A 19 -7.73 -4.51 7.42
N PHE A 20 -7.09 -3.55 8.09
CA PHE A 20 -5.75 -3.10 7.76
C PHE A 20 -4.75 -4.25 7.95
N LEU A 21 -4.71 -4.87 9.14
CA LEU A 21 -3.81 -5.97 9.43
C LEU A 21 -4.05 -7.21 8.55
N GLY A 22 -5.31 -7.51 8.21
CA GLY A 22 -5.63 -8.63 7.32
C GLY A 22 -5.16 -8.41 5.88
N ARG A 23 -5.14 -7.16 5.41
CA ARG A 23 -4.77 -6.81 4.02
C ARG A 23 -3.27 -6.70 3.79
N PHE A 24 -2.48 -6.53 4.84
CA PHE A 24 -1.02 -6.52 4.77
C PHE A 24 -0.47 -7.80 5.40
N LYS A 25 -0.02 -8.76 4.58
CA LYS A 25 0.67 -9.97 5.11
C LYS A 25 1.96 -9.60 5.86
N SER A 26 2.63 -8.54 5.42
CA SER A 26 3.76 -7.91 6.11
C SER A 26 3.72 -6.40 5.86
N ILE A 27 4.30 -5.62 6.77
CA ILE A 27 4.44 -4.18 6.56
C ILE A 27 5.40 -3.93 5.38
N PRO A 28 4.98 -3.21 4.33
CA PRO A 28 5.83 -2.92 3.19
C PRO A 28 6.96 -1.98 3.57
N SER A 29 8.08 -2.05 2.84
CA SER A 29 9.17 -1.09 2.97
C SER A 29 8.79 0.23 2.31
N ILE A 30 8.85 1.33 3.06
CA ILE A 30 8.49 2.69 2.64
C ILE A 30 9.65 3.69 2.75
N ILE A 31 10.88 3.19 2.80
CA ILE A 31 12.09 4.00 3.06
C ILE A 31 12.27 5.11 2.00
N ASP A 32 11.97 4.82 0.74
CA ASP A 32 12.10 5.75 -0.38
C ASP A 32 10.73 6.25 -0.88
N LEU A 33 9.69 6.22 -0.04
CA LEU A 33 8.33 6.59 -0.43
C LEU A 33 8.09 8.09 -0.24
N ASP A 34 7.49 8.75 -1.25
CA ASP A 34 7.00 10.13 -1.15
C ASP A 34 5.51 10.15 -0.76
N SER A 35 4.70 9.36 -1.47
CA SER A 35 3.26 9.28 -1.24
C SER A 35 2.70 7.91 -1.62
N LEU A 36 1.80 7.37 -0.78
CA LEU A 36 1.03 6.17 -1.05
C LEU A 36 -0.46 6.49 -1.04
N LYS A 37 -1.16 6.13 -2.12
CA LYS A 37 -2.62 6.17 -2.20
C LYS A 37 -3.16 4.78 -2.50
N VAL A 38 -4.00 4.23 -1.62
CA VAL A 38 -4.64 2.92 -1.80
C VAL A 38 -6.15 3.06 -1.80
N THR A 39 -6.80 2.57 -2.84
CA THR A 39 -8.27 2.63 -2.99
C THR A 39 -8.84 1.28 -3.42
N GLY A 40 -9.96 0.88 -2.82
CA GLY A 40 -10.64 -0.39 -3.09
C GLY A 40 -10.02 -1.59 -2.36
N ASP A 41 -10.40 -2.81 -2.77
CA ASP A 41 -10.01 -4.06 -2.12
C ASP A 41 -8.60 -4.52 -2.54
N VAL A 42 -7.59 -3.85 -1.99
CA VAL A 42 -6.16 -4.12 -2.26
C VAL A 42 -5.55 -4.93 -1.12
N TRP A 43 -4.79 -5.95 -1.49
CA TRP A 43 -4.07 -6.85 -0.59
C TRP A 43 -2.59 -6.86 -0.93
N PHE A 44 -1.75 -6.74 0.09
CA PHE A 44 -0.30 -6.69 -0.04
C PHE A 44 0.31 -8.00 0.46
N GLY A 45 1.12 -8.59 -0.41
CA GLY A 45 1.96 -9.74 -0.10
C GLY A 45 3.04 -9.45 0.94
N SER A 46 3.85 -10.46 1.22
CA SER A 46 5.02 -10.36 2.10
C SER A 46 6.19 -9.69 1.38
N GLY A 47 6.94 -8.81 2.04
CA GLY A 47 8.16 -8.22 1.50
C GLY A 47 7.96 -7.20 0.37
N VAL A 48 6.78 -6.57 0.30
CA VAL A 48 6.51 -5.52 -0.71
C VAL A 48 7.36 -4.28 -0.43
N THR A 49 7.88 -3.65 -1.48
CA THR A 49 8.64 -2.40 -1.41
C THR A 49 7.97 -1.31 -2.23
N LEU A 50 7.79 -0.13 -1.65
CA LEU A 50 7.13 1.03 -2.25
C LEU A 50 8.11 2.19 -2.34
N LYS A 51 8.26 2.80 -3.52
CA LYS A 51 9.19 3.91 -3.76
C LYS A 51 8.55 5.03 -4.58
N GLY A 52 8.89 6.27 -4.24
CA GLY A 52 8.41 7.49 -4.89
C GLY A 52 6.91 7.69 -4.73
N LYS A 53 6.18 7.91 -5.83
CA LYS A 53 4.73 8.23 -5.79
C LYS A 53 3.88 7.03 -6.22
N VAL A 54 3.41 6.25 -5.25
CA VAL A 54 2.66 5.02 -5.52
C VAL A 54 1.15 5.25 -5.37
N THR A 55 0.40 4.93 -6.42
CA THR A 55 -1.07 4.86 -6.37
C THR A 55 -1.53 3.45 -6.75
N VAL A 56 -2.29 2.81 -5.86
CA VAL A 56 -2.88 1.49 -6.05
C VAL A 56 -4.40 1.61 -5.98
N ALA A 57 -5.06 1.20 -7.06
CA ALA A 57 -6.52 1.25 -7.17
C ALA A 57 -7.06 -0.09 -7.65
N ALA A 58 -7.86 -0.75 -6.81
CA ALA A 58 -8.64 -1.91 -7.19
C ALA A 58 -9.95 -1.47 -7.85
N LYS A 59 -10.39 -2.20 -8.89
CA LYS A 59 -11.70 -1.98 -9.51
C LYS A 59 -12.80 -2.42 -8.54
N SER A 60 -13.97 -1.79 -8.63
CA SER A 60 -15.12 -2.16 -7.80
C SER A 60 -15.49 -3.63 -7.99
N GLY A 61 -15.64 -4.36 -6.87
CA GLY A 61 -15.95 -5.79 -6.86
C GLY A 61 -14.78 -6.71 -7.25
N VAL A 62 -13.58 -6.18 -7.48
CA VAL A 62 -12.40 -6.97 -7.83
C VAL A 62 -11.36 -6.84 -6.73
N LYS A 63 -10.90 -7.97 -6.21
CA LYS A 63 -9.77 -8.04 -5.29
C LYS A 63 -8.46 -7.89 -6.09
N LEU A 64 -7.64 -6.91 -5.71
CA LEU A 64 -6.30 -6.74 -6.27
C LEU A 64 -5.28 -7.28 -5.27
N GLU A 65 -4.49 -8.27 -5.69
CA GLU A 65 -3.43 -8.85 -4.86
C GLU A 65 -2.06 -8.47 -5.42
N ILE A 66 -1.27 -7.79 -4.61
CA ILE A 66 0.13 -7.50 -4.91
C ILE A 66 0.96 -8.72 -4.46
N PRO A 67 1.75 -9.32 -5.35
CA PRO A 67 2.49 -10.53 -5.04
C PRO A 67 3.59 -10.29 -4.01
N ASP A 68 4.04 -11.38 -3.38
CA ASP A 68 5.15 -11.34 -2.44
C ASP A 68 6.44 -10.86 -3.13
N GLY A 69 7.22 -10.02 -2.45
CA GLY A 69 8.46 -9.43 -2.97
C GLY A 69 8.28 -8.37 -4.05
N ALA A 70 7.03 -7.94 -4.33
CA ALA A 70 6.78 -6.93 -5.36
C ALA A 70 7.46 -5.60 -5.03
N VAL A 71 8.07 -5.00 -6.04
CA VAL A 71 8.64 -3.65 -5.95
C VAL A 71 7.80 -2.73 -6.83
N ILE A 72 7.18 -1.72 -6.21
CA ILE A 72 6.39 -0.71 -6.91
C ILE A 72 7.13 0.62 -6.75
N ALA A 73 7.63 1.15 -7.86
CA ALA A 73 8.39 2.39 -7.89
C ALA A 73 7.84 3.30 -8.99
N ASN A 74 7.70 4.59 -8.69
CA ASN A 74 7.32 5.65 -9.63
C ASN A 74 8.07 6.94 -9.33
#